data_AF-A0A7X6V996-F1
#
_entry.id   AF-A0A7X6V996-F1
#
_cell.length_a   1.000
_cell.length_b   1.000
_cell.length_c   1.000
_cell.angle_alpha   90.00
_cell.angle_beta   90.00
_cell.angle_gamma   90.00
#
_symmetry.space_group_name_H-M   'P 1'
#
loop_
_entity.id
_entity.type
_entity.pdbx_description
1 polymer ?
#
loop_
_entity_poly.entity_id
_entity_poly.type
_entity_poly.pdbx_seq_one_letter_code
_entity_poly.pdbx_strand_id
1 'polypeptide(L)'
;MSKTYETKSMQIGLSDGWDVIVAGGGPAGCTAATAAARKGAKVLLLERTGALGGMGTMGLVPAWCPFSDGIRLVYQGLAEHVLRETMKGMPHLSPEQVNWTPIDPERLKIVYDDMVLGSGAQVLFETFVCGVEKDEKQNIKAILAANKNGIEAFSAKVFIDCTGDADLATWGGAPYEKGGENGVLQAATHCFMLSNVNQYAYNYEQVGATIHSQMIKLAESGKYPLITD
;
A
#
# COMPACT_ATOMS: atom_id res chain seq x y z
N MET A 1 18.84 -25.90 10.23
CA MET A 1 18.96 -26.46 8.86
C MET A 1 17.60 -26.35 8.20
N SER A 2 17.50 -25.63 7.08
CA SER A 2 16.26 -25.56 6.29
C SER A 2 16.05 -26.91 5.61
N LYS A 3 14.90 -27.56 5.85
CA LYS A 3 14.48 -28.74 5.09
C LYS A 3 13.79 -28.24 3.83
N THR A 4 14.19 -28.73 2.66
CA THR A 4 13.55 -28.40 1.39
C THR A 4 12.48 -29.42 1.03
N TYR A 5 11.46 -28.98 0.29
CA TYR A 5 10.44 -29.84 -0.30
C TYR A 5 10.41 -29.61 -1.80
N GLU A 6 10.63 -30.67 -2.58
CA GLU A 6 10.52 -30.62 -4.03
C GLU A 6 9.11 -31.05 -4.43
N THR A 7 8.38 -30.13 -5.06
CA THR A 7 7.05 -30.42 -5.60
C THR A 7 7.16 -31.15 -6.92
N LYS A 8 6.13 -31.91 -7.29
CA LYS A 8 6.01 -32.37 -8.69
C LYS A 8 5.95 -31.15 -9.62
N SER A 9 6.55 -31.27 -10.81
CA SER A 9 6.43 -30.24 -11.84
C SER A 9 4.95 -30.03 -12.18
N MET A 10 4.50 -28.77 -12.15
CA MET A 10 3.14 -28.38 -12.45
C MET A 10 3.11 -27.31 -13.55
N GLN A 11 2.10 -27.38 -14.40
CA GLN A 11 1.79 -26.32 -15.35
C GLN A 11 0.87 -25.31 -14.66
N ILE A 12 1.21 -24.04 -14.76
CA ILE A 12 0.40 -22.93 -14.24
C ILE A 12 -0.14 -22.11 -15.40
N GLY A 13 -1.31 -21.49 -15.21
CA GLY A 13 -1.91 -20.59 -16.19
C GLY A 13 -0.99 -19.40 -16.44
N LEU A 14 -0.85 -19.00 -17.71
CA LEU A 14 -0.10 -17.82 -18.12
C LEU A 14 -1.07 -16.74 -18.61
N SER A 15 -1.08 -15.60 -17.95
CA SER A 15 -1.69 -14.36 -18.43
C SER A 15 -0.64 -13.54 -19.17
N ASP A 16 -0.83 -13.33 -20.47
CA ASP A 16 0.13 -12.61 -21.33
C ASP A 16 -0.52 -11.43 -22.08
N GLY A 17 0.28 -10.83 -22.97
CA GLY A 17 -0.17 -9.72 -23.80
C GLY A 17 -0.41 -8.43 -23.02
N TRP A 18 0.26 -8.24 -21.89
CA TRP A 18 0.29 -6.99 -21.14
C TRP A 18 1.48 -6.14 -21.61
N ASP A 19 1.28 -4.82 -21.72
CA ASP A 19 2.40 -3.91 -21.95
C ASP A 19 3.12 -3.60 -20.64
N VAL A 20 2.34 -3.35 -19.59
CA VAL A 20 2.85 -3.01 -18.26
C VAL A 20 2.11 -3.82 -17.20
N ILE A 21 2.86 -4.43 -16.28
CA ILE A 21 2.33 -4.98 -15.04
C ILE A 21 2.89 -4.19 -13.87
N VAL A 22 2.01 -3.74 -12.99
CA VAL A 22 2.37 -3.02 -11.76
C VAL A 22 2.07 -3.93 -10.58
N ALA A 23 3.07 -4.19 -9.74
CA ALA A 23 2.92 -5.01 -8.54
C ALA A 23 2.74 -4.10 -7.31
N GLY A 24 1.58 -4.15 -6.67
CA GLY A 24 1.22 -3.34 -5.50
C GLY A 24 0.34 -2.14 -5.85
N GLY A 25 -0.84 -2.07 -5.26
CA GLY A 25 -1.89 -1.04 -5.43
C GLY A 25 -1.83 0.08 -4.39
N GLY A 26 -0.65 0.41 -3.86
CA GLY A 26 -0.44 1.61 -3.03
C GLY A 26 -0.48 2.91 -3.86
N PRO A 27 -0.17 4.08 -3.25
CA PRO A 27 -0.14 5.35 -3.96
C PRO A 27 0.78 5.34 -5.21
N ALA A 28 1.97 4.76 -5.09
CA ALA A 28 2.91 4.61 -6.21
C ALA A 28 2.32 3.75 -7.34
N GLY A 29 1.75 2.59 -7.02
CA GLY A 29 1.19 1.69 -8.01
C GLY A 29 -0.05 2.23 -8.70
N CYS A 30 -0.96 2.86 -7.95
CA CYS A 30 -2.14 3.51 -8.52
C CYS A 30 -1.74 4.62 -9.50
N THR A 31 -0.77 5.45 -9.13
CA THR A 31 -0.30 6.54 -10.01
C THR A 31 0.48 6.00 -11.22
N ALA A 32 1.31 4.98 -11.04
CA ALA A 32 2.05 4.32 -12.13
C ALA A 32 1.11 3.65 -13.14
N ALA A 33 0.14 2.86 -12.66
CA ALA A 33 -0.85 2.20 -13.51
C ALA A 33 -1.70 3.22 -14.28
N THR A 34 -2.18 4.26 -13.59
CA THR A 34 -2.95 5.36 -14.20
C THR A 34 -2.15 6.08 -15.28
N ALA A 35 -0.89 6.41 -15.00
CA ALA A 35 -0.04 7.11 -15.95
C ALA A 35 0.25 6.26 -17.20
N ALA A 36 0.58 4.97 -17.02
CA ALA A 36 0.83 4.06 -18.12
C ALA A 36 -0.41 3.83 -19.00
N ALA A 37 -1.58 3.63 -18.39
CA ALA A 37 -2.83 3.41 -19.12
C ALA A 37 -3.26 4.66 -19.90
N ARG A 38 -3.10 5.87 -19.33
CA ARG A 38 -3.35 7.14 -20.04
C ARG A 38 -2.41 7.36 -21.23
N LYS A 39 -1.28 6.64 -21.30
CA LYS A 39 -0.37 6.64 -22.46
C LYS A 39 -0.69 5.54 -23.47
N GLY A 40 -1.79 4.81 -23.29
CA GLY A 40 -2.28 3.79 -24.22
C GLY A 40 -1.71 2.38 -24.00
N ALA A 41 -0.98 2.16 -22.91
CA ALA A 41 -0.51 0.82 -22.56
C ALA A 41 -1.67 -0.05 -22.06
N LYS A 42 -1.66 -1.34 -22.39
CA LYS A 42 -2.52 -2.33 -21.74
C LYS A 42 -1.90 -2.70 -20.38
N VAL A 43 -2.52 -2.21 -19.31
CA VAL A 43 -1.97 -2.27 -17.94
C VAL A 43 -2.77 -3.24 -17.07
N LEU A 44 -2.05 -4.06 -16.30
CA LEU A 44 -2.60 -4.84 -15.18
C LEU A 44 -1.90 -4.44 -13.88
N LEU A 45 -2.68 -4.08 -12.87
CA LEU A 45 -2.25 -3.79 -11.51
C LEU A 45 -2.62 -4.98 -10.61
N LEU A 46 -1.63 -5.58 -9.95
CA LEU A 46 -1.83 -6.65 -8.98
C LEU A 46 -1.81 -6.06 -7.57
N GLU A 47 -2.86 -6.28 -6.78
CA GLU A 47 -2.95 -5.81 -5.40
C GLU A 47 -3.22 -6.99 -4.46
N ARG A 48 -2.41 -7.11 -3.41
CA ARG A 48 -2.46 -8.24 -2.47
C ARG A 48 -3.68 -8.22 -1.56
N THR A 49 -4.31 -7.07 -1.38
CA THR A 49 -5.50 -6.86 -0.55
C THR A 49 -6.76 -6.67 -1.41
N GLY A 50 -7.90 -6.49 -0.73
CA GLY A 50 -9.19 -6.23 -1.37
C GLY A 50 -9.45 -4.76 -1.72
N ALA A 51 -8.47 -3.86 -1.58
CA ALA A 51 -8.66 -2.44 -1.88
C ALA A 51 -7.36 -1.72 -2.29
N LEU A 52 -7.50 -0.68 -3.10
CA LEU A 52 -6.39 0.21 -3.46
C LEU A 52 -6.06 1.21 -2.35
N GLY A 53 -4.87 1.82 -2.42
CA GLY A 53 -4.42 2.91 -1.57
C GLY A 53 -3.44 2.50 -0.46
N GLY A 54 -3.17 1.21 -0.29
CA GLY A 54 -2.13 0.68 0.59
C GLY A 54 -2.24 1.17 2.03
N MET A 55 -1.19 1.83 2.53
CA MET A 55 -1.15 2.26 3.93
C MET A 55 -2.20 3.31 4.29
N GLY A 56 -2.69 4.11 3.34
CA GLY A 56 -3.76 5.08 3.59
C GLY A 56 -5.16 4.45 3.71
N THR A 57 -5.34 3.21 3.26
CA THR A 57 -6.65 2.53 3.26
C THR A 57 -6.63 1.31 4.16
N MET A 58 -5.85 0.29 3.81
CA MET A 58 -5.76 -0.95 4.58
C MET A 58 -4.77 -0.86 5.75
N GLY A 59 -3.76 0.01 5.66
CA GLY A 59 -2.86 0.29 6.77
C GLY A 59 -3.36 1.36 7.75
N LEU A 60 -4.47 2.05 7.42
CA LEU A 60 -5.10 3.08 8.25
C LEU A 60 -4.19 4.23 8.72
N VAL A 61 -3.13 4.55 7.96
CA VAL A 61 -2.33 5.75 8.21
C VAL A 61 -3.26 6.96 8.14
N PRO A 62 -3.35 7.77 9.22
CA PRO A 62 -4.49 8.66 9.41
C PRO A 62 -4.35 10.01 8.70
N ALA A 63 -3.17 10.33 8.13
CA ALA A 63 -2.92 11.62 7.53
C ALA A 63 -1.91 11.55 6.38
N TRP A 64 -2.10 12.42 5.40
CA TRP A 64 -1.13 12.75 4.39
C TRP A 64 0.00 13.59 4.98
N CYS A 65 1.25 13.15 4.77
CA CYS A 65 2.42 13.98 5.05
C CYS A 65 2.36 15.30 4.25
N PRO A 66 3.12 16.35 4.65
CA PRO A 66 3.09 17.64 3.97
C PRO A 66 3.29 17.55 2.44
N PHE A 67 2.32 18.07 1.67
CA PHE A 67 2.45 18.21 0.21
C PHE A 67 3.21 19.49 -0.18
N SER A 68 3.44 20.40 0.76
CA SER A 68 4.13 21.67 0.54
C SER A 68 5.38 21.82 1.40
N ASP A 69 6.39 22.53 0.87
CA ASP A 69 7.58 22.98 1.59
C ASP A 69 7.36 24.32 2.35
N GLY A 70 6.13 24.83 2.36
CA GLY A 70 5.77 26.14 2.94
C GLY A 70 5.90 27.31 1.97
N ILE A 71 6.49 27.11 0.80
CA ILE A 71 6.60 28.12 -0.28
C ILE A 71 5.70 27.72 -1.45
N ARG A 72 5.69 26.44 -1.80
CA ARG A 72 4.94 25.89 -2.94
C ARG A 72 4.48 24.47 -2.68
N LEU A 73 3.57 24.00 -3.52
CA LEU A 73 3.18 22.59 -3.55
C LEU A 73 4.31 21.78 -4.22
N VAL A 74 4.80 20.76 -3.53
CA VAL A 74 5.88 19.87 -3.98
C VAL A 74 5.30 18.66 -4.72
N TYR A 75 4.25 18.04 -4.17
CA TYR A 75 3.60 16.90 -4.80
C TYR A 75 2.43 17.38 -5.66
N GLN A 76 2.58 17.25 -6.98
CA GLN A 76 1.63 17.74 -7.99
C GLN A 76 1.08 16.60 -8.85
N GLY A 77 0.20 16.93 -9.80
CA GLY A 77 -0.32 15.98 -10.78
C GLY A 77 -1.26 14.96 -10.15
N LEU A 78 -0.97 13.66 -10.32
CA LEU A 78 -1.85 12.60 -9.82
C LEU A 78 -1.93 12.58 -8.28
N ALA A 79 -0.82 12.86 -7.58
CA ALA A 79 -0.82 12.92 -6.13
C ALA A 79 -1.74 14.05 -5.61
N GLU A 80 -1.61 15.25 -6.19
CA GLU A 80 -2.47 16.39 -5.85
C GLU A 80 -3.94 16.10 -6.19
N HIS A 81 -4.21 15.46 -7.33
CA HIS A 81 -5.56 15.05 -7.70
C HIS A 81 -6.18 14.14 -6.64
N VAL A 82 -5.48 13.08 -6.21
CA VAL A 82 -5.96 12.15 -5.16
C VAL A 82 -6.24 12.88 -3.86
N LEU A 83 -5.33 13.74 -3.41
CA LEU A 83 -5.52 14.55 -2.20
C LEU A 83 -6.80 15.39 -2.31
N ARG A 84 -6.95 16.16 -3.38
CA ARG A 84 -8.09 17.07 -3.58
C ARG A 84 -9.42 16.33 -3.71
N GLU A 85 -9.47 15.22 -4.45
CA GLU A 85 -10.70 14.40 -4.58
C GLU A 85 -11.10 13.78 -3.24
N THR A 86 -10.13 13.36 -2.43
CA THR A 86 -10.37 12.86 -1.07
C THR A 86 -10.98 13.96 -0.20
N MET A 87 -10.40 15.17 -0.22
CA MET A 87 -10.88 16.31 0.58
C MET A 87 -12.32 16.74 0.26
N LYS A 88 -12.82 16.53 -0.97
CA LYS A 88 -14.21 16.90 -1.34
C LYS A 88 -15.29 16.23 -0.47
N GLY A 89 -14.98 15.09 0.17
CA GLY A 89 -15.91 14.42 1.09
C GLY A 89 -15.74 14.83 2.55
N MET A 90 -14.86 15.78 2.83
CA MET A 90 -14.46 16.18 4.18
C MET A 90 -14.70 17.69 4.36
N PRO A 91 -15.98 18.14 4.43
CA PRO A 91 -16.33 19.56 4.39
C PRO A 91 -15.83 20.38 5.60
N HIS A 92 -15.34 19.71 6.63
CA HIS A 92 -14.71 20.33 7.80
C HIS A 92 -13.25 20.75 7.53
N LEU A 93 -12.65 20.31 6.43
CA LEU A 93 -11.30 20.69 6.02
C LEU A 93 -11.34 21.92 5.09
N SER A 94 -10.38 22.82 5.27
CA SER A 94 -10.13 23.87 4.28
C SER A 94 -9.53 23.27 3.01
N PRO A 95 -9.96 23.68 1.80
CA PRO A 95 -9.35 23.25 0.54
C PRO A 95 -7.84 23.55 0.40
N GLU A 96 -7.33 24.48 1.21
CA GLU A 96 -5.94 24.90 1.29
C GLU A 96 -5.12 24.04 2.28
N GLN A 97 -5.77 23.19 3.08
CA GLN A 97 -5.11 22.28 4.03
C GLN A 97 -4.48 21.09 3.28
N VAL A 98 -3.30 21.32 2.72
CA VAL A 98 -2.50 20.33 1.98
C VAL A 98 -1.40 19.67 2.81
N ASN A 99 -1.26 20.04 4.08
CA ASN A 99 -0.27 19.48 5.00
C ASN A 99 -0.96 18.81 6.18
N TRP A 100 -0.47 17.63 6.57
CA TRP A 100 -1.05 16.81 7.65
C TRP A 100 -2.56 16.62 7.48
N THR A 101 -3.00 16.49 6.23
CA THR A 101 -4.40 16.40 5.87
C THR A 101 -4.93 15.03 6.29
N PRO A 102 -5.98 14.94 7.11
CA PRO A 102 -6.52 13.66 7.54
C PRO A 102 -6.98 12.81 6.34
N ILE A 103 -6.87 11.50 6.47
CA ILE A 103 -7.29 10.53 5.47
C ILE A 103 -8.60 9.89 5.94
N ASP A 104 -9.63 9.97 5.10
CA ASP A 104 -10.77 9.07 5.17
C ASP A 104 -10.43 7.81 4.34
N PRO A 105 -10.17 6.65 4.97
CA PRO A 105 -9.73 5.45 4.27
C PRO A 105 -10.81 4.89 3.35
N GLU A 106 -12.10 5.03 3.66
CA GLU A 106 -13.18 4.51 2.82
C GLU A 106 -13.35 5.37 1.57
N ARG A 107 -13.29 6.69 1.74
CA ARG A 107 -13.32 7.61 0.60
C ARG A 107 -12.10 7.44 -0.30
N LEU A 108 -10.92 7.25 0.29
CA LEU A 108 -9.69 7.10 -0.48
C LEU A 108 -9.71 5.86 -1.39
N LYS A 109 -10.35 4.76 -0.97
CA LYS A 109 -10.56 3.58 -1.84
C LYS A 109 -11.32 3.96 -3.11
N ILE A 110 -12.44 4.67 -2.97
CA ILE A 110 -13.29 5.10 -4.09
C ILE A 110 -12.49 6.01 -5.03
N VAL A 111 -11.73 6.97 -4.49
CA VAL A 111 -10.90 7.88 -5.30
C VAL A 111 -9.87 7.11 -6.12
N TYR A 112 -9.23 6.10 -5.54
CA TYR A 112 -8.28 5.25 -6.27
C TYR A 112 -8.96 4.35 -7.30
N ASP A 113 -10.09 3.73 -6.96
CA ASP A 113 -10.85 2.89 -7.89
C ASP A 113 -11.30 3.71 -9.12
N ASP A 114 -11.89 4.88 -8.90
CA ASP A 114 -12.32 5.78 -9.97
C ASP A 114 -11.13 6.23 -10.84
N MET A 115 -10.01 6.61 -10.21
CA MET A 115 -8.82 7.08 -10.93
C MET A 115 -8.18 5.96 -11.77
N VAL A 116 -7.99 4.78 -11.19
CA VAL A 116 -7.31 3.66 -11.84
C VAL A 116 -8.20 3.04 -12.90
N LEU A 117 -9.45 2.70 -12.58
CA LEU A 117 -10.37 2.09 -13.56
C LEU A 117 -10.73 3.08 -14.67
N GLY A 118 -10.96 4.35 -14.33
CA GLY A 118 -11.22 5.42 -15.30
C GLY A 118 -10.05 5.69 -16.25
N SER A 119 -8.83 5.23 -15.92
CA SER A 119 -7.67 5.32 -16.81
C SER A 119 -7.62 4.22 -17.88
N GLY A 120 -8.40 3.14 -17.71
CA GLY A 120 -8.34 1.94 -18.55
C GLY A 120 -7.41 0.85 -18.04
N ALA A 121 -6.73 1.05 -16.90
CA ALA A 121 -5.98 -0.01 -16.24
C ALA A 121 -6.92 -1.08 -15.66
N GLN A 122 -6.51 -2.34 -15.72
CA GLN A 122 -7.21 -3.44 -15.06
C GLN A 122 -6.58 -3.73 -13.71
N VAL A 123 -7.40 -4.12 -12.74
CA VAL A 123 -6.95 -4.44 -11.38
C VAL A 123 -7.31 -5.87 -11.04
N LEU A 124 -6.37 -6.59 -10.44
CA LEU A 124 -6.62 -7.90 -9.85
C LEU A 124 -6.28 -7.84 -8.36
N PHE A 125 -7.33 -7.78 -7.55
CA PHE A 125 -7.25 -7.79 -6.09
C PHE A 125 -6.95 -9.19 -5.55
N GLU A 126 -6.62 -9.25 -4.26
CA GLU A 126 -6.29 -10.51 -3.56
C GLU A 126 -5.25 -11.34 -4.32
N THR A 127 -4.30 -10.65 -4.97
CA THR A 127 -3.25 -11.25 -5.80
C THR A 127 -1.88 -10.77 -5.36
N PHE A 128 -1.13 -11.70 -4.80
CA PHE A 128 0.16 -11.45 -4.18
C PHE A 128 1.29 -12.00 -5.05
N VAL A 129 2.18 -11.13 -5.54
CA VAL A 129 3.36 -11.55 -6.29
C VAL A 129 4.29 -12.33 -5.36
N CYS A 130 4.64 -13.56 -5.76
CA CYS A 130 5.37 -14.51 -4.91
C CYS A 130 6.62 -15.11 -5.58
N GLY A 131 6.97 -14.66 -6.79
CA GLY A 131 8.20 -15.07 -7.47
C GLY A 131 8.39 -14.40 -8.82
N VAL A 132 9.58 -14.58 -9.39
CA VAL A 132 9.91 -14.12 -10.74
C VAL A 132 10.61 -15.23 -11.51
N GLU A 133 10.29 -15.33 -12.79
CA GLU A 133 10.93 -16.23 -13.75
C GLU A 133 11.79 -15.39 -14.70
N LYS A 134 13.08 -15.70 -14.75
CA LYS A 134 14.05 -14.98 -15.58
C LYS A 134 14.43 -15.79 -16.83
N ASP A 135 14.70 -15.09 -17.92
CA ASP A 135 15.26 -15.70 -19.12
C ASP A 135 16.77 -15.98 -18.98
N GLU A 136 17.37 -16.58 -20.01
CA GLU A 136 18.81 -16.88 -20.06
C GLU A 136 19.69 -15.63 -19.95
N LYS A 137 19.15 -14.45 -20.31
CA LYS A 137 19.83 -13.15 -20.24
C LYS A 137 19.56 -12.42 -18.92
N GLN A 138 18.92 -13.07 -17.94
CA GLN A 138 18.53 -12.52 -16.65
C GLN A 138 17.45 -11.42 -16.70
N ASN A 139 16.71 -11.28 -17.81
CA ASN A 139 15.53 -10.41 -17.85
C ASN A 139 14.33 -11.12 -17.22
N ILE A 140 13.47 -10.37 -16.52
CA ILE A 140 12.21 -10.90 -16.02
C ILE A 140 11.31 -11.24 -17.22
N LYS A 141 11.00 -12.52 -17.38
CA LYS A 141 10.11 -13.04 -18.42
C LYS A 141 8.66 -13.10 -17.94
N ALA A 142 8.47 -13.50 -16.69
CA ALA A 142 7.18 -13.56 -16.05
C ALA A 142 7.33 -13.37 -14.53
N ILE A 143 6.25 -12.97 -13.89
CA ILE A 143 6.11 -12.99 -12.44
C ILE A 143 5.11 -14.06 -12.05
N LEU A 144 5.30 -14.66 -10.88
CA LEU A 144 4.37 -15.60 -10.28
C LEU A 144 3.54 -14.85 -9.25
N ALA A 145 2.23 -15.05 -9.26
CA ALA A 145 1.37 -14.49 -8.23
C ALA A 145 0.39 -15.53 -7.70
N ALA A 146 0.20 -15.51 -6.39
CA ALA A 146 -0.78 -16.32 -5.67
C ALA A 146 -2.08 -15.55 -5.52
N ASN A 147 -3.20 -16.18 -5.90
CA ASN A 147 -4.54 -15.65 -5.78
C ASN A 147 -5.54 -16.80 -5.55
N LYS A 148 -6.85 -16.52 -5.69
CA LYS A 148 -7.90 -17.53 -5.46
C LYS A 148 -7.82 -18.74 -6.41
N ASN A 149 -7.24 -18.59 -7.60
CA ASN A 149 -7.02 -19.66 -8.57
C ASN A 149 -5.77 -20.51 -8.26
N GLY A 150 -5.02 -20.18 -7.20
CA GLY A 150 -3.73 -20.78 -6.90
C GLY A 150 -2.60 -19.89 -7.39
N ILE A 151 -1.56 -20.49 -7.99
CA ILE A 151 -0.42 -19.75 -8.55
C ILE A 151 -0.63 -19.61 -10.06
N GLU A 152 -0.55 -18.37 -10.55
CA GLU A 152 -0.59 -18.01 -11.96
C GLU A 152 0.68 -17.26 -12.36
N ALA A 153 1.09 -17.41 -13.62
CA ALA A 153 2.17 -16.64 -14.22
C ALA A 153 1.62 -15.45 -15.00
N PHE A 154 2.32 -14.32 -14.94
CA PHE A 154 1.96 -13.09 -15.64
C PHE A 154 3.16 -12.56 -16.41
N SER A 155 3.00 -12.32 -17.71
CA SER A 155 4.06 -11.79 -18.58
C SER A 155 3.70 -10.43 -19.15
N ALA A 156 4.68 -9.54 -19.19
CA ALA A 156 4.57 -8.19 -19.72
C ALA A 156 5.88 -7.72 -20.35
N LYS A 157 5.81 -6.63 -21.12
CA LYS A 157 7.01 -5.97 -21.65
C LYS A 157 7.77 -5.20 -20.58
N VAL A 158 7.05 -4.64 -19.60
CA VAL A 158 7.59 -3.88 -18.48
C VAL A 158 6.90 -4.30 -17.18
N PHE A 159 7.70 -4.45 -16.13
CA PHE A 159 7.22 -4.64 -14.77
C PHE A 159 7.60 -3.42 -13.93
N ILE A 160 6.65 -2.91 -13.13
CA ILE A 160 6.88 -1.81 -12.19
C ILE A 160 6.66 -2.35 -10.80
N ASP A 161 7.72 -2.31 -9.98
CA ASP A 161 7.62 -2.65 -8.57
C ASP A 161 7.06 -1.47 -7.79
N CYS A 162 5.87 -1.67 -7.21
CA CYS A 162 5.23 -0.79 -6.25
C CYS A 162 4.82 -1.56 -5.00
N THR A 163 5.49 -2.69 -4.73
CA THR A 163 5.34 -3.46 -3.50
C THR A 163 5.94 -2.67 -2.34
N GLY A 164 5.44 -2.90 -1.12
CA GLY A 164 5.93 -2.20 0.05
C GLY A 164 7.39 -2.52 0.40
N ASP A 165 7.88 -3.68 -0.04
CA ASP A 165 9.15 -4.28 0.38
C ASP A 165 10.17 -4.43 -0.76
N ALA A 166 9.86 -3.89 -1.95
CA ALA A 166 10.66 -4.04 -3.16
C ALA A 166 10.88 -5.50 -3.61
N ASP A 167 9.88 -6.37 -3.36
CA ASP A 167 9.95 -7.81 -3.61
C ASP A 167 10.29 -8.12 -5.07
N LEU A 168 9.58 -7.49 -6.02
CA LEU A 168 9.74 -7.77 -7.45
C LEU A 168 11.11 -7.29 -7.96
N ALA A 169 11.57 -6.13 -7.52
CA ALA A 169 12.87 -5.57 -7.86
C ALA A 169 14.00 -6.43 -7.29
N THR A 170 13.92 -6.81 -6.02
CA THR A 170 14.90 -7.67 -5.36
C THR A 170 14.95 -9.06 -6.00
N TRP A 171 13.81 -9.71 -6.23
CA TRP A 171 13.78 -11.01 -6.93
C TRP A 171 14.25 -10.90 -8.37
N GLY A 172 14.00 -9.77 -9.02
CA GLY A 172 14.53 -9.41 -10.34
C GLY A 172 16.06 -9.26 -10.38
N GLY A 173 16.71 -9.11 -9.23
CA GLY A 173 18.17 -8.96 -9.11
C GLY A 173 18.64 -7.50 -9.01
N ALA A 174 17.74 -6.56 -8.73
CA ALA A 174 18.14 -5.18 -8.45
C ALA A 174 18.97 -5.10 -7.16
N PRO A 175 20.00 -4.23 -7.10
CA PRO A 175 20.71 -3.98 -5.85
C PRO A 175 19.79 -3.29 -4.85
N TYR A 176 19.88 -3.69 -3.58
CA TYR A 176 19.08 -3.13 -2.50
C TYR A 176 19.88 -3.11 -1.19
N GLU A 177 19.45 -2.25 -0.28
CA GLU A 177 19.92 -2.20 1.10
C GLU A 177 18.75 -2.53 2.03
N LYS A 178 19.03 -3.23 3.12
CA LYS A 178 18.01 -3.63 4.10
C LYS A 178 18.33 -3.06 5.47
N GLY A 179 17.51 -2.12 5.93
CA GLY A 179 17.66 -1.49 7.24
C GLY A 179 18.88 -0.56 7.35
N GLY A 180 19.14 -0.06 8.57
CA GLY A 180 20.34 0.75 8.87
C GLY A 180 21.62 -0.09 9.00
N GLU A 181 22.68 0.49 9.57
CA GLU A 181 24.02 -0.13 9.69
C GLU A 181 24.03 -1.56 10.29
N ASN A 182 23.03 -1.89 11.12
CA ASN A 182 22.89 -3.21 11.77
C ASN A 182 21.73 -4.06 11.23
N GLY A 183 21.15 -3.70 10.07
CA GLY A 183 19.99 -4.38 9.50
C GLY A 183 18.68 -4.14 10.25
N VAL A 184 18.65 -3.17 11.18
CA VAL A 184 17.46 -2.80 11.95
C VAL A 184 16.44 -2.14 11.02
N LEU A 185 15.23 -2.68 11.02
CA LEU A 185 14.08 -2.16 10.28
C LEU A 185 13.26 -1.22 11.18
N GLN A 186 12.52 -0.30 10.55
CA GLN A 186 11.57 0.53 11.27
C GLN A 186 10.50 -0.34 11.95
N ALA A 187 10.21 -0.05 13.21
CA ALA A 187 9.14 -0.74 13.93
C ALA A 187 7.77 -0.51 13.26
N ALA A 188 6.98 -1.57 13.16
CA ALA A 188 5.63 -1.47 12.62
C ALA A 188 4.72 -0.69 13.57
N THR A 189 3.93 0.23 13.02
CA THR A 189 2.86 0.90 13.76
C THR A 189 1.52 0.29 13.34
N HIS A 190 0.75 -0.20 14.30
CA HIS A 190 -0.61 -0.64 14.04
C HIS A 190 -1.56 0.54 14.19
N CYS A 191 -2.14 0.99 13.08
CA CYS A 191 -3.23 1.97 13.10
C CYS A 191 -4.57 1.24 13.14
N PHE A 192 -5.51 1.75 13.94
CA PHE A 192 -6.80 1.12 14.18
C PHE A 192 -7.88 2.18 14.37
N MET A 193 -9.13 1.82 14.05
CA MET A 193 -10.29 2.68 14.24
C MET A 193 -11.09 2.23 15.47
N LEU A 194 -11.48 3.19 16.32
CA LEU A 194 -12.40 2.95 17.43
C LEU A 194 -13.73 3.62 17.15
N SER A 195 -14.80 2.86 17.36
CA SER A 195 -16.17 3.38 17.39
C SER A 195 -16.73 3.34 18.81
N ASN A 196 -17.89 3.97 19.01
CA ASN A 196 -18.58 4.02 20.30
C ASN A 196 -17.74 4.65 21.45
N VAL A 197 -16.93 5.66 21.10
CA VAL A 197 -16.16 6.45 22.06
C VAL A 197 -17.00 7.65 22.52
N ASN A 198 -17.01 7.93 23.82
CA ASN A 198 -17.58 9.18 24.33
C ASN A 198 -16.69 10.35 23.89
N GLN A 199 -17.03 10.98 22.76
CA GLN A 199 -16.25 12.07 22.18
C GLN A 199 -16.22 13.32 23.07
N TYR A 200 -17.27 13.57 23.85
CA TYR A 200 -17.30 14.70 24.77
C TYR A 200 -16.24 14.52 25.87
N ALA A 201 -16.21 13.33 26.49
CA ALA A 201 -15.19 13.00 27.47
C ALA A 201 -13.78 13.06 26.87
N TYR A 202 -13.59 12.48 25.67
CA TYR A 202 -12.29 12.50 24.99
C TYR A 202 -11.76 13.91 24.70
N ASN A 203 -12.61 14.82 24.24
CA ASN A 203 -12.20 16.17 23.82
C ASN A 203 -12.15 17.18 24.98
N TYR A 204 -13.00 17.02 26.01
CA TYR A 204 -13.23 18.08 27.00
C TYR A 204 -13.01 17.65 28.45
N GLU A 205 -13.20 16.37 28.76
CA GLU A 205 -12.84 15.83 30.08
C GLU A 205 -11.36 15.45 30.04
N GLN A 206 -10.48 16.45 30.03
CA GLN A 206 -9.04 16.24 30.09
C GLN A 206 -8.71 15.23 31.18
N VAL A 207 -8.36 14.02 30.79
CA VAL A 207 -7.73 13.11 31.72
C VAL A 207 -6.33 13.67 31.91
N GLY A 208 -6.14 14.42 33.00
CA GLY A 208 -4.97 15.27 33.27
C GLY A 208 -3.63 14.54 33.41
N ALA A 209 -3.51 13.34 32.88
CA ALA A 209 -2.31 12.55 32.79
C ALA A 209 -2.12 12.18 31.32
N THR A 210 -0.92 12.35 30.77
CA THR A 210 -0.63 11.98 29.37
C THR A 210 -1.13 10.56 29.10
N ILE A 211 -1.69 10.29 27.91
CA ILE A 211 -2.20 8.96 27.50
C ILE A 211 -1.23 7.85 27.94
N HIS A 212 0.07 8.11 27.80
CA HIS A 212 1.15 7.25 28.26
C HIS A 212 1.04 6.82 29.74
N SER A 213 0.84 7.77 30.67
CA SER A 213 0.70 7.48 32.11
C SER A 213 -0.56 6.68 32.45
N GLN A 214 -1.63 6.84 31.67
CA GLN A 214 -2.85 6.03 31.83
C GLN A 214 -2.65 4.61 31.32
N MET A 215 -1.97 4.46 30.18
CA MET A 215 -1.60 3.16 29.63
C MET A 215 -0.69 2.39 30.59
N ILE A 216 0.27 3.06 31.24
CA ILE A 216 1.12 2.45 32.28
C ILE A 216 0.26 1.94 33.44
N LYS A 217 -0.62 2.78 34.00
CA LYS A 217 -1.52 2.36 35.10
C LYS A 217 -2.41 1.18 34.71
N LEU A 218 -2.90 1.15 33.47
CA LEU A 218 -3.72 0.06 32.95
C LEU A 218 -2.91 -1.22 32.77
N ALA A 219 -1.67 -1.14 32.28
CA ALA A 219 -0.77 -2.28 32.17
C ALA A 219 -0.41 -2.83 33.56
N GLU A 220 -0.08 -1.96 34.52
CA GLU A 220 0.23 -2.32 35.92
C GLU A 220 -0.98 -2.92 36.65
N SER A 221 -2.21 -2.58 36.24
CA SER A 221 -3.43 -3.11 36.85
C SER A 221 -3.62 -4.62 36.66
N GLY A 222 -2.90 -5.23 35.71
CA GLY A 222 -3.05 -6.65 35.35
C GLY A 222 -4.40 -7.01 34.71
N LYS A 223 -5.33 -6.04 34.57
CA LYS A 223 -6.65 -6.24 33.97
C LYS A 223 -6.59 -6.48 32.46
N TYR A 224 -5.55 -5.96 31.81
CA TYR A 224 -5.31 -6.08 30.37
C TYR A 224 -3.88 -6.62 30.18
N PRO A 225 -3.69 -7.95 30.12
CA PRO A 225 -2.35 -8.52 29.95
C PRO A 225 -1.73 -8.01 28.65
N LEU A 226 -0.44 -7.65 28.70
CA LEU A 226 0.31 -7.35 27.49
C LEU A 226 0.39 -8.61 26.63
N ILE A 227 0.18 -8.45 25.33
CA ILE A 227 0.46 -9.51 24.37
C ILE A 227 1.98 -9.63 24.33
N THR A 228 2.50 -10.77 24.78
CA THR A 228 3.92 -11.10 24.65
C THR A 228 4.16 -11.60 23.23
N ASP A 229 5.02 -10.90 22.50
CA ASP A 229 5.51 -11.27 21.17
C ASP A 229 6.29 -12.60 21.21
#